data_AF-A0A6S7BW59-F1
#
_entry.id   AF-A0A6S7BW59-F1
#
_cell.length_a   1.000
_cell.length_b   1.000
_cell.length_c   1.000
_cell.angle_alpha   90.00
_cell.angle_beta   90.00
_cell.angle_gamma   90.00
#
_symmetry.space_group_name_H-M   'P 1'
#
loop_
_entity.id
_entity.type
_entity.pdbx_description
1 polymer ?
#
loop_
_entity_poly.entity_id
_entity_poly.type
_entity_poly.pdbx_seq_one_letter_code
_entity_poly.pdbx_strand_id
1 'polypeptide(L)'
;MRSLLERPITFRLSDAARRRYEQAAAVRGMTLSAYLRDRLEIDDQVAEHVSQLRLTLLDGGVGGQPGESLLPLLVEMLLLTRRITSPGDLRAIHLELDRQGITPWTAP
;
A
#
# COMPACT_ATOMS: atom_id res chain seq x y z
N MET A 1 31.26 1.79 3.18
CA MET A 1 30.84 2.30 4.49
C MET A 1 29.56 1.56 4.90
N ARG A 2 29.62 0.62 5.84
CA ARG A 2 28.46 -0.13 6.37
C ARG A 2 28.36 0.18 7.88
N SER A 3 27.56 1.18 8.21
CA SER A 3 27.27 1.65 9.56
C SER A 3 25.93 2.39 9.36
N LEU A 4 24.80 2.06 9.98
CA LEU A 4 24.55 1.96 11.41
C LEU A 4 23.17 1.28 11.64
N LEU A 5 23.14 -0.04 11.91
CA LEU A 5 21.96 -0.67 12.53
C LEU A 5 22.20 -0.67 14.04
N GLU A 6 22.07 0.50 14.68
CA GLU A 6 22.58 0.73 16.04
C GLU A 6 21.80 0.01 17.14
N ARG A 7 20.50 -0.30 16.94
CA ARG A 7 19.66 -0.89 17.98
C ARG A 7 18.66 -1.91 17.42
N PRO A 8 18.69 -3.18 17.86
CA PRO A 8 17.66 -4.15 17.50
C PRO A 8 16.34 -3.80 18.19
N ILE A 9 15.27 -3.71 17.42
CA ILE A 9 13.91 -3.56 17.94
C ILE A 9 13.28 -4.94 18.00
N THR A 10 12.81 -5.33 19.19
CA THR A 10 12.05 -6.58 19.36
C THR A 10 10.57 -6.25 19.41
N PHE A 11 9.79 -6.85 18.52
CA PHE A 11 8.33 -6.73 18.51
C PHE A 11 7.70 -8.11 18.39
N ARG A 12 6.49 -8.24 18.96
CA ARG A 12 5.75 -9.49 18.93
C ARG A 12 4.89 -9.55 17.68
N LEU A 13 4.97 -10.66 16.96
CA LEU A 13 4.08 -11.00 15.87
C LEU A 13 3.16 -12.13 16.31
N SER A 14 1.94 -12.17 15.79
CA SER A 14 1.13 -13.38 15.87
C SER A 14 1.78 -14.51 15.07
N ASP A 15 1.51 -15.76 15.45
CA ASP A 15 2.06 -16.92 14.73
C ASP A 15 1.66 -16.93 13.25
N ALA A 16 0.42 -16.51 12.95
CA ALA A 16 -0.06 -16.39 11.58
C ALA A 16 0.72 -15.34 10.79
N ALA A 17 1.00 -14.18 11.39
CA ALA A 17 1.79 -13.12 10.75
C ALA A 17 3.24 -13.56 10.52
N ARG A 18 3.85 -14.23 11.52
CA ARG A 18 5.22 -14.75 11.41
C ARG A 18 5.37 -15.71 10.24
N ARG A 19 4.50 -16.73 10.15
CA ARG A 19 4.53 -17.71 9.05
C ARG A 19 4.36 -17.06 7.68
N ARG A 20 3.42 -16.12 7.57
CA ARG A 20 3.17 -15.37 6.32
C ARG A 20 4.41 -14.61 5.85
N TYR A 21 5.10 -13.93 6.77
CA TYR A 21 6.28 -13.14 6.43
C TYR A 21 7.52 -14.00 6.19
N GLU A 22 7.65 -15.14 6.87
CA GLU A 22 8.71 -16.11 6.58
C GLU A 22 8.59 -16.68 5.16
N GLN A 23 7.38 -17.03 4.72
CA GLN A 23 7.13 -17.47 3.35
C GLN A 23 7.46 -16.37 2.34
N ALA A 24 7.00 -15.14 2.58
CA ALA A 24 7.27 -14.02 1.69
C ALA A 24 8.78 -13.67 1.60
N ALA A 25 9.50 -13.76 2.72
CA ALA A 25 10.95 -13.58 2.77
C ALA A 25 11.67 -14.68 1.99
N ALA A 26 11.24 -15.94 2.15
CA ALA A 26 11.80 -17.08 1.43
C ALA A 26 11.59 -16.97 -0.09
N VAL A 27 10.41 -16.55 -0.54
CA VAL A 27 10.11 -16.30 -1.96
C VAL A 27 11.06 -15.26 -2.57
N ARG A 28 11.47 -14.27 -1.78
CA ARG A 28 12.41 -13.21 -2.21
C ARG A 28 13.88 -13.54 -1.89
N GLY A 29 14.18 -14.74 -1.41
CA GLY A 29 15.55 -15.17 -1.09
C GLY A 29 16.22 -14.37 0.03
N MET A 30 15.45 -13.79 0.94
CA MET A 30 15.94 -12.93 2.02
C MET A 30 15.55 -13.44 3.41
N THR A 31 16.21 -12.94 4.45
CA THR A 31 15.87 -13.28 5.84
C THR A 31 14.60 -12.54 6.28
N LEU A 32 13.89 -13.10 7.26
CA LEU A 32 12.68 -12.49 7.83
C LEU A 32 12.95 -11.04 8.29
N SER A 33 14.06 -10.80 8.97
CA SER A 33 14.43 -9.46 9.45
C SER A 33 14.73 -8.48 8.31
N ALA A 34 15.37 -8.94 7.22
CA ALA A 34 15.60 -8.10 6.05
C ALA A 34 14.28 -7.75 5.34
N TYR A 35 13.39 -8.73 5.19
CA TYR A 35 12.07 -8.54 4.60
C TYR A 35 11.20 -7.58 5.41
N LEU A 36 11.19 -7.71 6.74
CA LEU A 36 10.40 -6.84 7.61
C LEU A 36 10.93 -5.40 7.59
N ARG A 37 12.25 -5.20 7.51
CA ARG A 37 12.85 -3.87 7.36
C ARG A 37 12.45 -3.22 6.05
N ASP A 38 12.65 -3.93 4.94
CA ASP A 38 12.30 -3.47 3.59
C ASP A 38 10.81 -3.08 3.52
N ARG A 39 9.96 -3.89 4.14
CA ARG A 39 8.53 -3.60 4.23
C ARG A 39 8.20 -2.34 5.04
N LEU A 40 8.84 -2.12 6.19
CA LEU A 40 8.64 -0.93 7.00
C LEU A 40 9.09 0.33 6.26
N GLU A 41 10.24 0.28 5.58
CA GLU A 41 10.74 1.38 4.76
C GLU A 41 9.79 1.68 3.58
N ILE A 42 9.22 0.66 2.93
CA ILE A 42 8.23 0.82 1.87
C ILE A 42 6.93 1.44 2.39
N ASP A 43 6.42 0.99 3.54
CA ASP A 43 5.18 1.53 4.11
C ASP A 43 5.34 3.02 4.47
N ASP A 44 6.50 3.44 4.97
CA ASP A 44 6.82 4.85 5.24
C ASP A 44 6.87 5.67 3.93
N GLN A 45 7.46 5.13 2.86
CA GLN A 45 7.48 5.79 1.54
C GLN A 45 6.08 5.96 0.94
N VAL A 46 5.20 4.98 1.14
CA VAL A 46 3.80 5.06 0.65
C VAL A 46 3.05 6.17 1.39
N ALA A 47 3.23 6.31 2.71
CA ALA A 47 2.61 7.38 3.49
C ALA A 47 3.09 8.78 3.05
N GLU A 48 4.38 8.91 2.76
CA GLU A 48 4.98 10.14 2.23
C GLU A 48 4.43 10.48 0.83
N HIS A 49 4.41 9.51 -0.10
CA HIS A 49 3.87 9.73 -1.44
C HIS A 49 2.39 10.12 -1.43
N VAL A 50 1.57 9.50 -0.56
CA VAL A 50 0.16 9.89 -0.38
C VAL A 50 0.03 11.33 0.15
N SER A 51 0.93 11.76 1.04
CA SER A 51 0.96 13.12 1.57
C SER A 51 1.34 14.14 0.50
N GLN A 52 2.34 13.83 -0.32
CA GLN A 52 2.72 14.66 -1.48
C GLN A 52 1.60 14.75 -2.51
N LEU A 53 0.91 13.63 -2.79
CA LEU A 53 -0.24 13.60 -3.69
C LEU A 53 -1.37 14.53 -3.22
N ARG A 54 -1.65 14.54 -1.91
CA ARG A 54 -2.64 15.45 -1.29
C ARG A 54 -2.26 16.91 -1.43
N LEU A 55 -0.97 17.25 -1.29
CA LEU A 55 -0.47 18.61 -1.51
C LEU A 55 -0.65 19.04 -2.97
N THR A 56 -0.23 18.20 -3.91
CA THR A 56 -0.40 18.47 -5.35
C THR A 56 -1.87 18.65 -5.74
N LEU A 57 -2.78 17.88 -5.13
CA LEU A 57 -4.23 18.04 -5.29
C LEU A 57 -4.76 19.39 -4.80
N LEU A 58 -4.28 19.85 -3.64
CA LEU A 58 -4.67 21.14 -3.06
C LEU A 58 -4.13 22.30 -3.92
N ASP A 59 -2.91 22.17 -4.44
CA ASP A 59 -2.29 23.16 -5.32
C ASP A 59 -2.96 23.20 -6.71
N GLY A 60 -3.33 22.04 -7.25
CA GLY A 60 -4.03 21.91 -8.54
C GLY A 60 -5.47 22.44 -8.53
N GLY A 61 -6.05 22.66 -7.34
CA GLY A 61 -7.36 23.30 -7.16
C GLY A 61 -7.37 24.80 -7.47
N VAL A 62 -6.21 25.44 -7.59
CA VAL A 62 -6.08 26.87 -7.91
C VAL A 62 -5.97 27.06 -9.43
N GLY A 63 -7.08 26.81 -10.16
CA GLY A 63 -7.30 27.44 -11.48
C GLY A 63 -7.39 26.55 -12.73
N GLY A 64 -7.37 25.21 -12.63
CA GLY A 64 -7.50 24.31 -13.79
C GLY A 64 -8.86 23.60 -13.87
N GLN A 65 -9.41 23.42 -15.08
CA GLN A 65 -10.65 22.65 -15.33
C GLN A 65 -10.59 21.26 -14.65
N PRO A 66 -11.59 20.87 -13.83
CA PRO A 66 -11.48 19.78 -12.85
C PRO A 66 -11.42 18.35 -13.42
N GLY A 67 -11.43 18.16 -14.74
CA GLY A 67 -11.57 16.84 -15.37
C GLY A 67 -10.26 16.20 -15.87
N GLU A 68 -9.31 16.98 -16.38
CA GLU A 68 -8.18 16.41 -17.15
C GLU A 68 -6.99 15.96 -16.27
N SER A 69 -6.79 16.58 -15.10
CA SER A 69 -5.73 16.18 -14.16
C SER A 69 -6.16 15.15 -13.11
N LEU A 70 -7.47 14.88 -12.97
CA LEU A 70 -7.99 14.01 -11.91
C LEU A 70 -7.87 12.52 -12.27
N LEU A 71 -8.00 12.17 -13.55
CA LEU A 71 -8.00 10.78 -13.99
C LEU A 71 -6.64 10.07 -13.80
N PRO A 72 -5.49 10.66 -14.19
CA PRO A 72 -4.17 10.06 -13.92
C PRO A 72 -3.92 9.83 -12.43
N LEU A 73 -4.32 10.81 -11.61
CA LEU A 73 -4.21 10.75 -10.17
C LEU A 73 -5.08 9.65 -9.55
N LEU A 74 -6.34 9.54 -9.96
CA LEU A 74 -7.25 8.48 -9.50
C LEU A 74 -6.72 7.10 -9.88
N VAL A 75 -6.12 6.97 -11.06
CA VAL A 75 -5.45 5.73 -11.50
C VAL A 75 -4.23 5.44 -10.63
N GLU A 76 -3.39 6.42 -10.35
CA GLU A 76 -2.20 6.25 -9.51
C GLU A 76 -2.56 5.88 -8.06
N MET A 77 -3.56 6.56 -7.48
CA MET A 77 -4.14 6.20 -6.19
C MET A 77 -4.68 4.77 -6.22
N LEU A 78 -5.45 4.38 -7.23
CA LEU A 78 -5.97 3.02 -7.37
C LEU A 78 -4.84 1.98 -7.37
N LEU A 79 -3.77 2.23 -8.13
CA LEU A 79 -2.60 1.33 -8.22
C LEU A 79 -1.85 1.21 -6.90
N LEU A 80 -1.60 2.33 -6.21
CA LEU A 80 -0.96 2.35 -4.89
C LEU A 80 -1.81 1.62 -3.86
N THR A 81 -3.12 1.87 -3.83
CA THR A 81 -4.04 1.22 -2.90
C THR A 81 -4.10 -0.29 -3.16
N ARG A 82 -4.13 -0.71 -4.42
CA ARG A 82 -4.15 -2.14 -4.81
C ARG A 82 -2.88 -2.90 -4.40
N ARG A 83 -1.75 -2.22 -4.25
CA ARG A 83 -0.50 -2.81 -3.77
C ARG A 83 -0.53 -3.13 -2.27
N ILE A 84 -1.28 -2.38 -1.48
CA ILE A 84 -1.35 -2.53 -0.01
C ILE A 84 -2.58 -3.30 0.46
N THR A 85 -3.65 -3.34 -0.34
CA THR A 85 -4.90 -4.04 -0.01
C THR A 85 -4.74 -5.56 -0.12
N SER A 86 -5.15 -6.29 0.91
CA SER A 86 -5.10 -7.75 0.86
C SER A 86 -6.21 -8.34 -0.04
N PRO A 87 -6.04 -9.56 -0.59
CA PRO A 87 -7.10 -10.21 -1.36
C PRO A 87 -8.38 -10.49 -0.56
N GLY A 88 -8.32 -10.47 0.78
CA GLY A 88 -9.49 -10.57 1.66
C GLY A 88 -10.29 -9.27 1.66
N ASP A 89 -9.61 -8.15 1.82
CA ASP A 89 -10.22 -6.82 1.86
C ASP A 89 -10.84 -6.44 0.51
N LEU A 90 -10.19 -6.81 -0.60
CA LEU A 90 -10.73 -6.63 -1.95
C LEU A 90 -12.06 -7.36 -2.15
N ARG A 91 -12.17 -8.60 -1.64
CA ARG A 91 -13.42 -9.37 -1.70
C ARG A 91 -14.52 -8.75 -0.83
N ALA A 92 -14.17 -8.25 0.35
CA ALA A 92 -15.11 -7.55 1.22
C ALA A 92 -15.65 -6.26 0.55
N ILE A 93 -14.77 -5.49 -0.10
CA ILE A 93 -15.17 -4.29 -0.85
C ILE A 93 -16.07 -4.65 -2.04
N HIS A 94 -15.74 -5.70 -2.81
CA HIS A 94 -16.60 -6.14 -3.92
C HIS A 94 -18.00 -6.54 -3.45
N LEU A 95 -18.11 -7.25 -2.32
CA LEU A 95 -19.40 -7.60 -1.73
C LEU A 95 -20.18 -6.37 -1.29
N GLU A 96 -19.51 -5.36 -0.72
CA GLU A 96 -20.15 -4.11 -0.32
C GLU A 96 -20.61 -3.29 -1.53
N LEU A 97 -19.83 -3.26 -2.62
CA LEU A 97 -20.23 -2.62 -3.87
C LEU A 97 -21.46 -3.30 -4.48
N ASP A 98 -21.47 -4.64 -4.52
CA ASP A 98 -22.61 -5.42 -5.00
C ASP A 98 -23.86 -5.19 -4.14
N ARG A 99 -23.71 -5.11 -2.81
CA ARG A 99 -24.78 -4.73 -1.87
C ARG A 99 -25.35 -3.34 -2.16
N GLN A 100 -24.53 -2.41 -2.64
CA GLN A 100 -24.93 -1.07 -3.04
C GLN A 100 -25.42 -1.00 -4.49
N GLY A 101 -25.48 -2.12 -5.22
CA GLY A 101 -25.85 -2.18 -6.63
C GLY A 101 -24.81 -1.58 -7.58
N ILE A 102 -23.58 -1.40 -7.11
CA ILE A 102 -22.47 -0.87 -7.90
C ILE A 102 -21.66 -2.05 -8.42
N THR A 103 -21.62 -2.23 -9.74
CA THR A 103 -20.81 -3.30 -10.35
C THR A 103 -19.33 -3.02 -10.15
N PRO A 104 -18.56 -3.92 -9.51
CA PRO A 104 -17.13 -3.75 -9.37
C PRO A 104 -16.44 -3.76 -10.74
N TRP A 105 -15.58 -2.78 -11.01
CA TRP A 105 -14.82 -2.69 -12.27
C TRP A 105 -14.00 -3.94 -12.58
N THR A 106 -13.52 -4.63 -11.54
CA THR A 106 -12.67 -5.83 -11.65
C THR A 106 -13.41 -7.13 -11.36
N ALA A 107 -14.75 -7.14 -11.36
CA ALA A 107 -15.50 -8.39 -11.28
C ALA A 107 -15.19 -9.26 -12.53
N PRO A 108 -15.03 -10.59 -12.39
CA PRO A 108 -14.96 -11.50 -13.52
C PRO A 108 -16.29 -11.56 -14.30
#